data_AF-A0A7X8A9F5-F1
#
_entry.id   AF-A0A7X8A9F5-F1
#
_cell.length_a   1.000
_cell.length_b   1.000
_cell.length_c   1.000
_cell.angle_alpha   90.00
_cell.angle_beta   90.00
_cell.angle_gamma   90.00
#
_symmetry.space_group_name_H-M   'P 1'
#
loop_
_entity.id
_entity.type
_entity.pdbx_description
1 polymer ?
#
loop_
_entity_poly.entity_id
_entity_poly.type
_entity_poly.pdbx_seq_one_letter_code
_entity_poly.pdbx_strand_id
1 'polypeptide(L)'
;MSMYYFLAWFGMMVIAIVNGAIRDFTYKPYVGALAAHQISTLALLLCFAVFFRVLTRRRPIISARQAWIIGSVWLLMTLTFEFGIGCFAGKSWNELFHAYDVFSGQVWIFIPLWVLIGPYVFYRFLHRP
;
A
#
# COMPACT_ATOMS: atom_id res chain seq x y z
N MET A 1 4.09 -15.05 12.59
CA MET A 1 4.19 -13.61 12.27
C MET A 1 4.64 -12.88 13.53
N SER A 2 5.62 -11.99 13.49
CA SER A 2 6.03 -11.22 14.68
C SER A 2 5.08 -10.03 14.88
N MET A 3 4.77 -9.69 16.14
CA MET A 3 4.01 -8.49 16.51
C MET A 3 4.58 -7.22 15.86
N TYR A 4 5.91 -7.16 15.68
CA TYR A 4 6.60 -6.05 15.03
C TYR A 4 6.07 -5.77 13.61
N TYR A 5 5.99 -6.81 12.76
CA TYR A 5 5.53 -6.65 11.38
C TYR A 5 4.02 -6.43 11.32
N PHE A 6 3.26 -7.01 12.23
CA PHE A 6 1.82 -6.72 12.33
C PHE A 6 1.59 -5.23 12.62
N LEU A 7 2.27 -4.69 13.62
CA LEU A 7 2.15 -3.27 13.98
C LEU A 7 2.69 -2.32 12.91
N ALA A 8 3.69 -2.75 12.12
CA ALA A 8 4.22 -1.96 11.01
C ALA A 8 3.17 -1.60 9.96
N TRP A 9 2.10 -2.38 9.82
CA TRP A 9 0.99 -2.07 8.92
C TRP A 9 0.30 -0.74 9.28
N PHE A 10 0.15 -0.41 10.56
CA PHE A 10 -0.42 0.88 10.97
C PHE A 10 0.48 2.05 10.55
N GLY A 11 1.80 1.85 10.49
CA GLY A 11 2.72 2.82 9.92
C GLY A 11 2.44 3.07 8.43
N MET A 12 2.20 2.01 7.65
CA MET A 12 1.78 2.16 6.25
C MET A 12 0.43 2.87 6.12
N MET A 13 -0.53 2.57 6.99
CA MET A 13 -1.84 3.23 7.02
C MET A 13 -1.69 4.74 7.22
N VAL A 14 -0.87 5.18 8.18
CA VAL A 14 -0.57 6.60 8.40
C VAL A 14 0.06 7.24 7.17
N ILE A 15 1.06 6.59 6.56
CA ILE A 15 1.71 7.07 5.33
C ILE A 15 0.67 7.24 4.21
N ALA A 16 -0.23 6.27 4.03
CA ALA A 16 -1.27 6.31 3.00
C ALA A 16 -2.27 7.45 3.23
N ILE A 17 -2.71 7.67 4.48
CA ILE A 17 -3.61 8.78 4.84
C ILE A 17 -2.94 10.12 4.56
N VAL A 18 -1.69 10.31 5.00
CA VAL A 18 -0.93 11.54 4.75
C VAL A 18 -0.75 11.78 3.25
N ASN A 19 -0.40 10.75 2.49
CA ASN A 19 -0.27 10.84 1.04
C ASN A 19 -1.58 11.24 0.34
N GLY A 20 -2.71 10.67 0.77
CA GLY A 20 -4.04 11.06 0.28
C GLY A 20 -4.40 12.51 0.63
N ALA A 21 -4.10 12.94 1.85
CA ALA A 21 -4.31 14.32 2.30
C ALA A 21 -3.46 15.30 1.48
N ILE A 22 -2.17 15.02 1.28
CA ILE A 22 -1.29 15.84 0.43
C ILE A 22 -1.89 15.95 -0.97
N ARG A 23 -2.30 14.83 -1.59
CA ARG A 23 -2.95 14.85 -2.90
C ARG A 23 -4.15 15.78 -2.93
N ASP A 24 -5.11 15.57 -2.04
CA ASP A 24 -6.41 16.24 -2.08
C ASP A 24 -6.32 17.73 -1.73
N PHE A 25 -5.40 18.13 -0.84
CA PHE A 25 -5.24 19.52 -0.40
C PHE A 25 -4.18 20.33 -1.16
N THR A 26 -3.33 19.70 -1.98
CA THR A 26 -2.26 20.41 -2.70
C THR A 26 -2.46 20.40 -4.21
N TYR A 27 -2.10 19.32 -4.90
CA TYR A 27 -2.00 19.33 -6.36
C TYR A 27 -3.28 18.93 -7.10
N LYS A 28 -4.25 18.27 -6.44
CA LYS A 28 -5.50 17.82 -7.08
C LYS A 28 -6.30 18.91 -7.80
N PRO A 29 -6.47 20.13 -7.26
CA PRO A 29 -7.17 21.21 -7.96
C PRO A 29 -6.51 21.63 -9.27
N TYR A 30 -5.20 21.42 -9.41
CA TYR A 30 -4.42 21.88 -10.56
C TYR A 30 -4.28 20.84 -11.67
N VAL A 31 -4.21 19.55 -11.31
CA VAL A 31 -3.98 18.45 -12.28
C VAL A 31 -5.22 17.60 -12.54
N GLY A 32 -6.31 17.83 -11.81
CA GLY A 32 -7.54 17.05 -11.90
C GLY A 32 -7.49 15.72 -11.14
N ALA A 33 -8.65 15.09 -10.95
CA ALA A 33 -8.79 13.94 -10.05
C ALA A 33 -7.98 12.71 -10.50
N LEU A 34 -8.00 12.38 -11.79
CA LEU A 34 -7.34 11.18 -12.31
C LEU A 34 -5.81 11.28 -12.21
N ALA A 35 -5.22 12.35 -12.75
CA ALA A 35 -3.77 12.55 -12.70
C ALA A 35 -3.28 12.69 -11.24
N ALA A 36 -4.04 13.37 -10.39
CA ALA A 36 -3.70 13.48 -8.97
C ALA A 36 -3.68 12.10 -8.30
N HIS A 37 -4.64 11.24 -8.62
CA HIS A 37 -4.65 9.87 -8.11
C HIS A 37 -3.42 9.09 -8.59
N GLN A 38 -3.09 9.16 -9.88
CA GLN A 38 -1.93 8.46 -10.44
C GLN A 38 -0.60 8.92 -9.82
N ILE A 39 -0.38 10.24 -9.70
CA ILE A 39 0.80 10.82 -9.04
C ILE A 39 0.89 10.35 -7.59
N SER A 40 -0.24 10.41 -6.86
CA SER A 40 -0.33 9.98 -5.47
C SER A 40 -0.05 8.49 -5.28
N THR A 41 -0.50 7.64 -6.20
CA THR A 41 -0.20 6.21 -6.20
C THR A 41 1.30 5.96 -6.39
N LEU A 42 1.93 6.63 -7.36
CA LEU A 42 3.37 6.50 -7.59
C LEU A 42 4.19 6.98 -6.37
N ALA A 43 3.82 8.12 -5.79
CA ALA A 43 4.44 8.63 -4.57
C ALA A 43 4.32 7.62 -3.41
N LEU A 44 3.13 7.03 -3.22
CA LEU A 44 2.90 6.04 -2.17
C LEU A 44 3.71 4.75 -2.36
N LEU A 45 3.83 4.26 -3.60
CA LEU A 45 4.69 3.11 -3.93
C LEU A 45 6.14 3.37 -3.50
N LEU A 46 6.67 4.57 -3.79
CA LEU A 46 8.02 4.97 -3.39
C LEU A 46 8.16 5.10 -1.87
N CYS A 47 7.20 5.73 -1.20
CA CYS A 47 7.17 5.82 0.26
C CYS A 47 7.16 4.43 0.91
N PHE A 48 6.34 3.51 0.40
CA PHE A 48 6.30 2.12 0.86
C PHE A 48 7.61 1.39 0.58
N ALA A 49 8.24 1.60 -0.58
CA ALA A 49 9.56 1.02 -0.87
C ALA A 49 10.62 1.47 0.16
N VAL A 50 10.66 2.77 0.49
CA VAL A 50 11.55 3.29 1.54
C VAL A 50 11.19 2.69 2.90
N PHE A 51 9.90 2.63 3.24
CA PHE A 51 9.41 2.05 4.49
C PHE A 51 9.81 0.59 4.64
N PHE A 52 9.59 -0.25 3.62
CA PHE A 52 9.99 -1.65 3.60
C PHE A 52 11.49 -1.81 3.76
N ARG A 53 12.30 -1.00 3.05
CA ARG A 53 13.76 -1.01 3.20
C ARG A 53 14.20 -0.76 4.64
N VAL A 54 13.65 0.27 5.27
CA VAL A 54 13.97 0.62 6.67
C VAL A 54 13.53 -0.49 7.62
N LEU A 55 12.32 -1.01 7.42
CA LEU A 55 11.75 -2.07 8.25
C LEU A 55 12.59 -3.34 8.20
N THR A 56 12.92 -3.82 6.99
CA THR A 56 13.73 -5.03 6.78
C THR A 56 15.19 -4.83 7.21
N ARG A 57 15.74 -3.61 7.18
CA ARG A 57 17.07 -3.33 7.75
C ARG A 57 17.09 -3.39 9.27
N ARG A 58 16.04 -2.88 9.94
CA ARG A 58 15.94 -2.89 11.41
C ARG A 58 15.64 -4.28 11.97
N ARG A 59 14.77 -5.02 11.28
CA ARG A 59 14.47 -6.42 11.59
C ARG A 59 14.55 -7.20 10.28
N PRO A 60 15.64 -7.94 10.05
CA PRO A 60 15.76 -8.77 8.86
C PRO A 60 14.64 -9.81 8.77
N ILE A 61 14.10 -9.95 7.56
CA ILE A 61 13.23 -11.06 7.22
C ILE A 61 14.15 -12.26 6.97
N ILE A 62 13.93 -13.36 7.68
CA ILE A 62 14.87 -14.50 7.71
C ILE A 62 14.59 -15.56 6.66
N SER A 63 13.42 -15.53 6.01
CA SER A 63 13.07 -16.51 4.97
C SER A 63 12.04 -15.98 3.98
N ALA A 64 12.03 -16.55 2.77
CA ALA A 64 11.00 -16.28 1.76
C ALA A 64 9.58 -16.57 2.28
N ARG A 65 9.41 -17.68 3.03
CA ARG A 65 8.12 -18.03 3.65
C ARG A 65 7.65 -16.94 4.62
N GLN A 66 8.54 -16.42 5.46
CA GLN A 66 8.20 -15.33 6.37
C GLN A 66 7.78 -14.07 5.60
N ALA A 67 8.49 -13.74 4.52
CA ALA A 67 8.19 -12.58 3.68
C ALA A 67 6.77 -12.66 3.09
N TRP A 68 6.41 -13.80 2.51
CA TRP A 68 5.07 -14.01 1.96
C TRP A 68 3.98 -13.98 3.03
N ILE A 69 4.22 -14.56 4.22
CA ILE A 69 3.28 -14.45 5.34
C ILE A 69 3.05 -12.98 5.75
N ILE A 70 4.11 -12.18 5.82
CA ILE A 70 4.00 -10.75 6.13
C ILE A 70 3.14 -10.04 5.09
N GLY A 71 3.46 -10.23 3.81
CA GLY A 71 2.75 -9.61 2.70
C GLY A 71 1.28 -10.01 2.63
N SER A 72 0.96 -11.29 2.82
CA SER A 72 -0.43 -11.78 2.82
C SER A 72 -1.24 -11.21 3.97
N VAL A 73 -0.67 -11.13 5.18
CA VAL A 73 -1.36 -10.52 6.33
C VAL A 73 -1.60 -9.04 6.07
N TRP A 74 -0.59 -8.31 5.57
CA TRP A 74 -0.77 -6.91 5.25
C TRP A 74 -1.80 -6.68 4.14
N LEU A 75 -1.81 -7.50 3.10
CA LEU A 75 -2.82 -7.44 2.04
C LEU A 75 -4.23 -7.61 2.61
N LEU A 76 -4.45 -8.64 3.44
CA LEU A 76 -5.74 -8.88 4.07
C LEU A 76 -6.18 -7.71 4.95
N MET A 77 -5.25 -7.13 5.72
CA MET A 77 -5.53 -5.94 6.53
C MET A 77 -5.87 -4.74 5.65
N THR A 78 -5.14 -4.51 4.57
CA THR A 78 -5.39 -3.42 3.61
C THR A 78 -6.76 -3.55 2.96
N LEU A 79 -7.10 -4.73 2.40
CA LEU A 79 -8.40 -4.94 1.78
C LEU A 79 -9.53 -4.84 2.81
N THR A 80 -9.38 -5.43 4.00
CA THR A 80 -10.41 -5.34 5.04
C THR A 80 -10.64 -3.89 5.49
N PHE A 81 -9.56 -3.11 5.63
CA PHE A 81 -9.65 -1.70 5.98
C PHE A 81 -10.31 -0.87 4.87
N GLU A 82 -9.87 -1.03 3.63
CA GLU A 82 -10.34 -0.26 2.48
C GLU A 82 -11.81 -0.53 2.18
N PHE A 83 -12.18 -1.80 2.05
CA PHE A 83 -13.57 -2.20 1.82
C PHE A 83 -14.42 -1.93 3.06
N GLY A 84 -13.88 -2.10 4.27
CA GLY A 84 -14.59 -1.78 5.52
C GLY A 84 -14.97 -0.31 5.64
N ILE A 85 -14.03 0.62 5.39
CA ILE A 85 -14.31 2.06 5.37
C ILE A 85 -15.22 2.41 4.20
N GLY A 86 -15.00 1.79 3.03
CA GLY A 86 -15.83 1.97 1.85
C GLY A 86 -17.31 1.67 2.11
N CYS A 87 -17.58 0.49 2.66
CA CYS A 87 -18.92 0.07 3.05
C CYS A 87 -19.51 0.95 4.16
N PHE A 88 -18.70 1.33 5.17
CA PHE A 88 -19.15 2.24 6.22
C PHE A 88 -19.52 3.63 5.68
N ALA A 89 -18.82 4.10 4.65
CA ALA A 89 -19.13 5.34 3.94
C ALA A 89 -20.30 5.21 2.94
N GLY A 90 -20.97 4.05 2.89
CA GLY A 90 -22.14 3.83 2.03
C GLY A 90 -21.80 3.61 0.55
N LYS A 91 -20.54 3.32 0.20
CA LYS A 91 -20.15 3.06 -1.19
C LYS A 91 -20.70 1.73 -1.67
N SER A 92 -21.17 1.71 -2.92
CA SER A 92 -21.54 0.49 -3.63
C SER A 92 -20.30 -0.34 -4.00
N TRP A 93 -20.50 -1.64 -4.22
CA TRP A 93 -19.43 -2.52 -4.71
C TRP A 93 -18.80 -2.04 -6.00
N ASN A 94 -19.60 -1.50 -6.94
CA ASN A 94 -19.10 -0.95 -8.19
C ASN A 94 -18.16 0.24 -7.96
N GLU A 95 -18.48 1.13 -7.02
CA GLU A 95 -17.60 2.26 -6.67
C GLU A 95 -16.29 1.80 -6.03
N LEU A 96 -16.32 0.73 -5.22
CA LEU A 96 -15.12 0.15 -4.63
C LEU A 96 -14.24 -0.51 -5.70
N PHE A 97 -14.82 -1.29 -6.59
CA PHE A 97 -14.09 -1.93 -7.68
C PHE A 97 -13.62 -0.96 -8.76
N HIS A 98 -14.28 0.19 -8.93
CA HIS A 98 -13.84 1.21 -9.89
C HIS A 98 -12.41 1.69 -9.60
N ALA A 99 -11.98 1.77 -8.34
CA ALA A 99 -10.60 2.13 -7.99
C ALA A 99 -9.56 1.12 -8.55
N TYR A 100 -9.99 -0.09 -8.89
CA TYR A 100 -9.16 -1.17 -9.42
C TYR A 100 -9.22 -1.30 -10.94
N ASP A 101 -10.07 -0.52 -11.61
CA ASP A 101 -10.23 -0.59 -13.05
C ASP A 101 -9.10 0.16 -13.77
N VAL A 102 -8.08 -0.60 -14.16
CA VAL A 102 -6.92 -0.07 -14.89
C VAL A 102 -7.32 0.49 -16.26
N PHE A 103 -8.41 0.01 -16.86
CA PHE A 103 -8.87 0.47 -18.17
C PHE A 103 -9.47 1.87 -18.11
N SER A 104 -10.03 2.28 -16.96
CA SER A 104 -10.43 3.68 -16.69
C SER A 104 -9.28 4.55 -16.16
N GLY A 105 -8.05 4.02 -16.18
CA GLY A 105 -6.85 4.73 -15.74
C GLY A 105 -6.64 4.74 -14.22
N GLN A 106 -7.45 3.97 -13.47
CA GLN A 106 -7.30 3.82 -12.03
C GLN A 106 -6.18 2.82 -11.73
N VAL A 107 -5.15 3.29 -11.04
CA VAL A 107 -3.91 2.54 -10.81
C VAL A 107 -3.78 2.03 -9.37
N TRP A 108 -4.86 2.07 -8.59
CA TRP A 108 -4.82 1.72 -7.16
C TRP A 108 -4.40 0.27 -6.91
N ILE A 109 -4.73 -0.66 -7.82
CA ILE A 109 -4.37 -2.08 -7.74
C ILE A 109 -2.87 -2.31 -7.46
N PHE A 110 -2.00 -1.41 -7.90
CA PHE A 110 -0.57 -1.52 -7.63
C PHE A 110 -0.22 -1.38 -6.16
N ILE A 111 -1.02 -0.67 -5.35
CA ILE A 111 -0.77 -0.52 -3.91
C ILE A 111 -0.97 -1.85 -3.17
N PRO A 112 -2.13 -2.54 -3.24
CA PRO A 112 -2.29 -3.86 -2.62
C PRO A 112 -1.28 -4.90 -3.14
N LEU A 113 -0.99 -4.89 -4.46
CA LEU A 113 0.03 -5.78 -5.03
C LEU A 113 1.41 -5.50 -4.44
N TRP A 114 1.80 -4.23 -4.30
CA TRP A 114 3.08 -3.84 -3.70
C TRP A 114 3.16 -4.19 -2.21
N VAL A 115 2.06 -4.05 -1.48
CA VAL A 115 1.94 -4.47 -0.08
C VAL A 115 2.15 -5.99 0.05
N LEU A 116 1.61 -6.78 -0.88
CA LEU A 116 1.78 -8.23 -0.91
C LEU A 116 3.22 -8.65 -1.23
N ILE A 117 3.80 -8.12 -2.30
CA ILE A 117 5.10 -8.60 -2.82
C ILE A 117 6.30 -7.88 -2.18
N GLY A 118 6.11 -6.68 -1.65
CA GLY A 118 7.16 -5.81 -1.12
C GLY A 118 8.07 -6.50 -0.09
N PRO A 119 7.54 -7.19 0.93
CA PRO A 119 8.36 -7.93 1.89
C PRO A 119 9.29 -8.95 1.23
N TYR A 120 8.81 -9.68 0.23
CA TYR A 120 9.60 -10.67 -0.50
C TYR A 120 10.68 -10.00 -1.35
N VAL A 121 10.32 -8.91 -2.03
CA VAL A 121 11.25 -8.11 -2.84
C VAL A 121 12.41 -7.59 -1.99
N PHE A 122 12.13 -6.98 -0.83
CA PHE A 122 13.16 -6.46 0.06
C PHE A 122 13.94 -7.54 0.80
N TYR A 123 13.32 -8.68 1.11
CA TYR A 123 14.03 -9.86 1.57
C TYR A 123 15.11 -10.28 0.56
N ARG A 124 14.74 -10.43 -0.72
CA ARG A 124 15.67 -10.84 -1.79
C ARG A 124 16.72 -9.78 -2.11
N PHE A 125 16.40 -8.49 -2.05
CA PHE A 125 17.37 -7.42 -2.31
C PHE A 125 18.43 -7.28 -1.21
N LEU A 126 18.07 -7.49 0.06
CA LEU A 126 18.99 -7.32 1.19
C LEU A 126 19.79 -8.59 1.53
N HIS A 127 19.34 -9.76 1.07
CA HIS A 127 20.04 -11.05 1.26
C HIS A 127 20.77 -11.51 -0.01
N ARG A 128 21.11 -10.59 -0.93
CA ARG A 128 21.99 -10.96 -2.04
C ARG A 128 23.40 -11.23 -1.47
N PRO A 129 24.03 -12.37 -1.83
CA PRO A 129 25.41 -12.66 -1.45
C PRO A 129 26.38 -11.61 -2.01
#